data_AF-A0A957PI52-F1
#
_entry.id   AF-A0A957PI52-F1
#
_cell.length_a   1.000
_cell.length_b   1.000
_cell.length_c   1.000
_cell.angle_alpha   90.00
_cell.angle_beta   90.00
_cell.angle_gamma   90.00
#
_symmetry.space_group_name_H-M   'P 1'
#
loop_
_entity.id
_entity.type
_entity.pdbx_description
1 polymer ?
#
loop_
_entity_poly.entity_id
_entity_poly.type
_entity_poly.pdbx_seq_one_letter_code
_entity_poly.pdbx_strand_id
1 'polypeptide(L)'
;FFQIQTLQKVAQIGMLKAIGASNTVVVISAIAQIILVNCIGVLIGALGSYLLQLSFPVEIPVIFTGRSVGTAIISLLLIGPISGLVSLRSLLKVEPLTALGLAQ
;
A
#
# COMPACT_ATOMS: atom_id res chain seq x y z
N PHE A 1 -3.32 -7.66 1.32
CA PHE A 1 -4.30 -6.55 1.23
C PHE A 1 -4.34 -5.90 -0.15
N PHE A 2 -3.24 -5.34 -0.66
CA PHE A 2 -3.19 -4.68 -1.98
C PHE A 2 -3.70 -5.55 -3.13
N GLN A 3 -3.51 -6.87 -3.04
CA GLN A 3 -4.05 -7.83 -4.01
C GLN A 3 -5.57 -7.76 -4.11
N ILE A 4 -6.23 -7.76 -2.96
CA ILE A 4 -7.71 -7.74 -2.90
C ILE A 4 -8.21 -6.40 -3.44
N GLN A 5 -7.57 -5.28 -3.05
CA GLN A 5 -7.90 -3.96 -3.59
C GLN A 5 -7.74 -3.90 -5.11
N THR A 6 -6.69 -4.53 -5.64
CA THR A 6 -6.46 -4.60 -7.08
C THR A 6 -7.57 -5.39 -7.78
N LEU A 7 -7.97 -6.53 -7.22
CA LEU A 7 -9.05 -7.35 -7.76
C LEU A 7 -10.40 -6.63 -7.73
N GLN A 8 -10.68 -5.85 -6.69
CA GLN A 8 -11.90 -5.05 -6.59
C GLN A 8 -11.96 -3.89 -7.60
N LYS A 9 -10.81 -3.44 -8.12
CA LYS A 9 -10.70 -2.33 -9.09
C LYS A 9 -10.55 -2.81 -10.54
N VAL A 10 -10.66 -4.11 -10.82
CA VAL A 10 -10.42 -4.68 -12.17
C VAL A 10 -11.28 -3.99 -13.24
N ALA A 11 -12.58 -3.81 -13.00
CA ALA A 11 -13.47 -3.13 -13.95
C ALA A 11 -13.04 -1.68 -14.22
N GLN A 12 -12.64 -0.94 -13.18
CA GLN A 12 -12.17 0.45 -13.30
C GLN A 12 -10.85 0.53 -14.07
N ILE A 13 -9.92 -0.39 -13.82
CA ILE A 13 -8.65 -0.49 -14.55
C ILE A 13 -8.90 -0.86 -16.02
N GLY A 14 -9.84 -1.77 -16.27
CA GLY A 14 -10.30 -2.13 -17.62
C GLY A 14 -10.85 -0.93 -18.38
N MET A 15 -11.72 -0.14 -17.76
CA MET A 15 -12.21 1.14 -18.31
C MET A 15 -11.06 2.10 -18.63
N LEU A 16 -10.13 2.31 -17.68
CA LEU A 16 -8.98 3.21 -17.88
C LEU A 16 -8.13 2.79 -19.08
N LYS A 17 -7.87 1.49 -19.23
CA LYS A 17 -7.13 0.96 -20.37
C LYS A 17 -7.92 1.06 -21.68
N ALA A 18 -9.25 0.91 -21.64
CA ALA A 18 -10.13 1.06 -22.81
C ALA A 18 -10.09 2.49 -23.39
N ILE A 19 -9.99 3.50 -22.52
CA ILE A 19 -9.88 4.91 -22.93
C ILE A 19 -8.44 5.36 -23.24
N GLY A 20 -7.48 4.43 -23.28
CA GLY A 20 -6.11 4.68 -23.74
C GLY A 20 -5.03 4.79 -22.66
N ALA A 21 -5.32 4.50 -21.38
CA ALA A 21 -4.27 4.47 -20.36
C ALA A 21 -3.29 3.32 -20.60
N SER A 22 -1.99 3.62 -20.56
CA SER A 22 -0.95 2.60 -20.71
C SER A 22 -0.79 1.75 -19.44
N ASN A 23 -0.30 0.52 -19.60
CA ASN A 23 0.03 -0.36 -18.47
C ASN A 23 1.02 0.30 -17.50
N THR A 24 1.93 1.13 -17.99
CA THR A 24 2.91 1.85 -17.18
C THR A 24 2.24 2.83 -16.23
N VAL A 25 1.25 3.60 -16.70
CA VAL A 25 0.51 4.55 -15.85
C VAL A 25 -0.25 3.81 -14.74
N VAL A 26 -0.90 2.70 -15.09
CA VAL A 26 -1.62 1.84 -14.16
C VAL A 26 -0.69 1.24 -13.10
N VAL A 27 0.51 0.79 -13.50
CA VAL A 27 1.51 0.25 -12.56
C VAL A 27 2.08 1.34 -11.66
N ILE A 28 2.48 2.50 -12.21
CA ILE A 28 3.04 3.61 -11.42
C ILE A 28 2.03 4.13 -10.40
N SER A 29 0.77 4.30 -10.81
CA SER A 29 -0.29 4.74 -9.89
C SER A 29 -0.53 3.74 -8.76
N ALA A 30 -0.50 2.43 -9.03
CA ALA A 30 -0.61 1.40 -8.00
C ALA A 30 0.59 1.40 -7.04
N ILE A 31 1.82 1.55 -7.56
CA ILE A 31 3.03 1.65 -6.72
C ILE A 31 2.96 2.90 -5.84
N ALA A 32 2.60 4.05 -6.40
CA ALA A 32 2.43 5.29 -5.66
C ALA A 32 1.36 5.14 -4.55
N GLN A 33 0.24 4.49 -4.86
CA GLN A 33 -0.82 4.21 -3.88
C GLN A 33 -0.33 3.30 -2.74
N ILE A 34 0.42 2.23 -3.06
CA ILE A 34 1.00 1.33 -2.05
C ILE A 34 1.95 2.10 -1.12
N ILE A 35 2.87 2.86 -1.69
CA ILE A 35 3.85 3.65 -0.92
C ILE A 35 3.13 4.67 -0.03
N LEU A 36 2.19 5.43 -0.58
CA LEU A 36 1.49 6.49 0.13
C LEU A 36 0.67 5.92 1.29
N VAL A 37 -0.13 4.87 1.06
CA VAL A 37 -0.92 4.23 2.12
C VAL A 37 -0.01 3.62 3.19
N ASN A 38 1.12 3.01 2.80
CA ASN A 38 2.08 2.46 3.76
C ASN A 38 2.73 3.56 4.62
N CYS A 39 3.17 4.66 4.00
CA CYS A 39 3.72 5.81 4.71
C CYS A 39 2.74 6.38 5.73
N ILE A 40 1.48 6.57 5.33
CA ILE A 40 0.43 7.05 6.24
C ILE A 40 0.21 6.05 7.38
N GLY A 41 0.13 4.76 7.09
CA GLY A 41 -0.04 3.72 8.11
C GLY A 41 1.10 3.70 9.13
N VAL A 42 2.36 3.76 8.67
CA VAL A 42 3.54 3.81 9.53
C VAL A 42 3.57 5.09 10.36
N LEU A 43 3.21 6.23 9.77
CA LEU A 43 3.14 7.51 10.48
C LEU A 43 2.09 7.46 11.60
N ILE A 44 0.89 6.97 11.30
CA ILE A 44 -0.19 6.81 12.31
C ILE A 44 0.25 5.84 13.40
N GLY A 45 0.87 4.70 13.05
CA GLY A 45 1.35 3.72 14.03
C GLY A 45 2.48 4.26 14.93
N ALA A 46 3.41 5.03 14.37
CA ALA A 46 4.50 5.66 15.11
C ALA A 46 3.97 6.75 16.07
N LEU A 47 3.08 7.61 15.59
CA LEU A 47 2.41 8.62 16.41
C LEU A 47 1.58 7.96 17.52
N GLY A 48 0.80 6.93 17.20
CA GLY A 48 0.01 6.18 18.17
C GLY A 48 0.88 5.56 19.26
N SER A 49 2.02 4.99 18.88
CA SER A 49 2.98 4.40 19.82
C SER A 49 3.62 5.47 20.73
N TYR A 50 3.95 6.63 20.18
CA TYR A 50 4.47 7.77 20.94
C TYR A 50 3.42 8.34 21.92
N LEU A 51 2.18 8.55 21.45
CA LEU A 51 1.09 9.03 22.30
C LEU A 51 0.77 8.03 23.42
N LEU A 52 0.80 6.74 23.12
CA LEU A 52 0.56 5.71 24.12
C LEU A 52 1.65 5.71 25.21
N GLN A 53 2.91 5.97 24.83
CA GLN A 53 4.01 6.13 25.79
C GLN A 53 3.71 7.17 26.86
N LEU A 54 3.12 8.31 26.46
CA LEU A 54 2.80 9.42 27.36
C LEU A 54 1.74 9.05 28.41
N SER A 55 0.94 8.02 28.15
CA SER A 55 -0.08 7.52 29.07
C SER A 55 0.47 6.54 30.11
N PHE A 56 1.71 6.07 29.97
CA PHE A 56 2.30 5.14 30.93
C PHE A 56 2.88 5.88 32.15
N PRO A 57 2.73 5.32 33.37
CA PRO A 57 3.44 5.81 34.55
C PRO A 57 4.96 5.76 34.36
N VAL A 58 5.67 6.73 34.96
CA VAL A 58 7.14 6.87 34.89
C VAL A 58 7.92 5.64 35.41
N GLU A 59 7.24 4.78 36.16
CA GLU A 59 7.78 3.53 36.73
C GLU A 59 7.88 2.40 35.70
N ILE A 60 7.15 2.48 34.58
CA ILE A 60 7.16 1.47 33.52
C ILE A 60 8.18 1.89 32.44
N PRO A 61 9.31 1.18 32.29
CA PRO A 61 10.39 1.62 31.42
C PRO A 61 10.07 1.33 29.94
N VAL A 62 9.37 2.25 29.28
CA VAL A 62 9.17 2.25 27.82
C VAL A 62 10.22 3.17 27.18
N ILE A 63 11.32 2.59 26.71
CA ILE A 63 12.47 3.35 26.16
C ILE A 63 12.49 3.23 24.64
N PHE A 64 12.22 4.32 23.94
CA PHE A 64 12.43 4.41 22.50
C PHE A 64 13.84 4.94 22.21
N THR A 65 14.69 4.10 21.63
CA THR A 65 15.96 4.56 21.08
C THR A 65 15.79 4.94 19.62
N GLY A 66 16.44 6.01 19.17
CA GLY A 66 16.37 6.44 17.76
C GLY A 66 16.78 5.34 16.77
N ARG A 67 17.70 4.45 17.17
CA ARG A 67 18.09 3.28 16.38
C ARG A 67 16.95 2.28 16.24
N SER A 68 16.30 1.88 17.33
CA SER A 68 15.19 0.91 17.29
C SER A 68 13.97 1.48 16.55
N VAL A 69 13.66 2.76 16.73
CA VAL A 69 12.56 3.42 16.01
C VAL A 69 12.87 3.52 14.53
N GLY A 70 14.08 3.94 14.17
CA GLY A 70 14.51 4.05 12.78
C GLY A 70 14.48 2.70 12.06
N THR A 71 14.98 1.63 12.68
CA THR A 71 14.95 0.29 12.08
C THR A 71 13.53 -0.22 11.91
N ALA A 72 12.63 0.01 12.87
CA ALA A 72 11.23 -0.37 12.77
C ALA A 72 10.52 0.36 11.62
N ILE A 73 10.66 1.68 11.54
CA ILE A 73 10.06 2.50 10.48
C ILE A 73 10.55 2.05 9.10
N ILE A 74 11.86 1.90 8.91
CA ILE A 74 12.43 1.46 7.64
C ILE A 74 11.92 0.07 7.27
N SER A 75 11.91 -0.87 8.22
CA SER A 75 11.45 -2.24 7.98
C SER A 75 9.98 -2.27 7.54
N LEU A 76 9.11 -1.52 8.22
CA LEU A 76 7.69 -1.43 7.88
C LEU A 76 7.45 -0.72 6.53
N LEU A 77 8.22 0.35 6.25
CA LEU A 77 8.15 1.05 4.97
C LEU A 77 8.56 0.17 3.80
N LEU A 78 9.51 -0.75 3.99
CA LEU A 78 9.96 -1.69 2.95
C LEU A 78 8.98 -2.86 2.76
N ILE A 79 8.42 -3.41 3.84
CA ILE A 79 7.54 -4.58 3.77
C ILE A 79 6.29 -4.32 2.91
N GLY A 80 5.72 -3.11 2.97
CA GLY A 80 4.50 -2.76 2.24
C GLY A 80 4.66 -2.86 0.72
N PRO A 81 5.59 -2.12 0.09
CA PRO A 81 5.91 -2.23 -1.32
C PRO A 81 6.28 -3.65 -1.74
N ILE A 82 7.15 -4.32 -0.98
CA ILE A 82 7.59 -5.70 -1.30
C ILE A 82 6.40 -6.66 -1.36
N SER A 83 5.50 -6.60 -0.37
CA SER A 83 4.27 -7.40 -0.36
C SER A 83 3.32 -7.02 -1.51
N GLY A 84 3.24 -5.74 -1.86
CA GLY A 84 2.38 -5.20 -2.92
C GLY A 84 2.82 -5.55 -4.35
N LEU A 85 4.08 -5.94 -4.57
CA LEU A 85 4.58 -6.30 -5.90
C LEU A 85 3.81 -7.47 -6.53
N VAL A 86 3.28 -8.39 -5.72
CA VAL A 86 2.44 -9.50 -6.22
C VAL A 86 1.18 -8.98 -6.92
N SER A 87 0.66 -7.82 -6.48
CA SER A 87 -0.54 -7.19 -7.03
C SER A 87 -0.35 -6.55 -8.39
N LEU A 88 0.88 -6.18 -8.74
CA LEU A 88 1.21 -5.69 -10.08
C LEU A 88 0.98 -6.75 -11.15
N ARG A 89 1.15 -8.04 -10.83
CA ARG A 89 0.90 -9.13 -11.77
C ARG A 89 -0.57 -9.19 -12.19
N SER A 90 -1.49 -8.87 -11.29
CA SER A 90 -2.93 -8.85 -11.59
C SER A 90 -3.32 -7.64 -12.43
N LEU A 91 -2.67 -6.47 -12.23
CA LEU A 91 -2.90 -5.26 -13.03
C LEU A 91 -2.58 -5.48 -14.52
N LEU A 92 -1.45 -6.13 -14.79
CA LEU A 92 -0.99 -6.37 -16.17
C LEU A 92 -1.90 -7.33 -16.94
N LYS A 93 -2.60 -8.22 -16.24
CA LYS A 93 -3.51 -9.23 -16.83
C LYS A 93 -4.93 -8.71 -17.10
N VAL A 94 -5.26 -7.47 -16.71
CA VAL A 94 -6.61 -6.93 -16.94
C VAL A 94 -6.80 -6.61 -18.42
N GLU A 95 -7.73 -7.31 -19.07
CA GLU A 95 -8.13 -7.05 -20.45
C GLU A 95 -9.35 -6.12 -20.50
N PRO A 96 -9.32 -5.03 -21.30
CA PRO A 96 -10.39 -4.04 -21.33
C PRO A 96 -11.75 -4.63 -21.72
N LEU A 97 -11.79 -5.50 -22.73
CA LEU A 97 -13.04 -6.04 -23.29
C LEU A 97 -13.74 -6.99 -22.30
N THR A 98 -12.95 -7.83 -21.62
CA THR A 98 -13.41 -8.79 -20.61
C THR A 98 -13.81 -8.10 -19.32
N ALA A 99 -13.07 -7.06 -18.91
CA ALA A 99 -13.35 -6.31 -17.69
C ALA A 99 -14.66 -5.52 -17.72
N LEU A 100 -15.20 -5.25 -18.91
CA LEU A 100 -16.46 -4.52 -19.12
C LEU A 100 -17.66 -5.41 -19.43
N GLY A 101 -17.47 -6.73 -19.48
CA GLY A 101 -18.51 -7.67 -19.90
C GLY A 101 -18.93 -7.50 -21.36
N LEU A 102 -18.12 -6.82 -22.17
CA LEU A 102 -18.38 -6.56 -23.60
C LEU A 102 -17.83 -7.68 -24.50
N ALA A 103 -16.88 -8.48 -23.99
CA ALA A 103 -16.51 -9.77 -24.54
C ALA A 103 -17.21 -10.86 -23.72
N GLN A 104 -18.39 -11.29 -24.18
CA GLN A 104 -18.92 -12.63 -23.89
C GLN A 104 -18.55 -13.55 -25.05
#